data_AF-A0A7K1NNU1-F1
#
_entry.id   AF-A0A7K1NNU1-F1
#
_cell.length_a   1.000
_cell.length_b   1.000
_cell.length_c   1.000
_cell.angle_alpha   90.00
_cell.angle_beta   90.00
_cell.angle_gamma   90.00
#
_symmetry.space_group_name_H-M   'P 1'
#
loop_
_entity.id
_entity.type
_entity.pdbx_description
1 polymer ?
#
loop_
_entity_poly.entity_id
_entity_poly.type
_entity_poly.pdbx_seq_one_letter_code
_entity_poly.pdbx_strand_id
1 'polypeptide(L)'
;MGFDPNEPEQRRRLRAAMKAADIPVSELWLKYFSLSGDAGEYEVEAYLQGLLSLPPVQRDLLALAANELIDDLPRPRAPYSDDFDSGPASGVPDSAGEGQPGTEDSTSRQPDRDE
;
A
#
# COMPACT_ATOMS: atom_id res chain seq x y z
N MET A 1 13.44 -11.64 -39.45
CA MET A 1 12.54 -10.67 -38.80
C MET A 1 11.27 -11.40 -38.43
N GLY A 2 11.21 -11.95 -37.22
CA GLY A 2 10.07 -12.72 -36.76
C GLY A 2 9.11 -11.80 -36.04
N PHE A 3 7.99 -11.48 -36.68
CA PHE A 3 6.84 -10.90 -36.00
C PHE A 3 6.39 -11.94 -34.97
N ASP A 4 6.52 -11.65 -33.67
CA ASP A 4 6.05 -12.57 -32.65
C ASP A 4 4.52 -12.51 -32.63
N PRO A 5 3.82 -13.60 -32.97
CA PRO A 5 2.36 -13.60 -33.04
C PRO A 5 1.72 -13.26 -31.69
N ASN A 6 2.45 -13.42 -30.58
CA ASN A 6 1.96 -13.15 -29.24
C ASN A 6 2.17 -11.69 -28.80
N GLU A 7 2.96 -10.89 -29.52
CA GLU A 7 3.24 -9.51 -29.14
C GLU A 7 1.96 -8.67 -28.95
N PRO A 8 0.96 -8.69 -29.86
CA PRO A 8 -0.27 -7.92 -29.67
C PRO A 8 -1.05 -8.35 -28.43
N GLU A 9 -1.05 -9.65 -28.11
CA GLU A 9 -1.69 -10.20 -26.92
C GLU A 9 -0.97 -9.78 -25.64
N GLN A 10 0.36 -9.91 -25.61
CA GLN A 10 1.21 -9.51 -24.50
C GLN A 10 1.04 -8.01 -24.20
N ARG A 11 1.11 -7.17 -25.23
CA ARG A 11 0.84 -5.74 -25.12
C ARG A 11 -0.55 -5.44 -24.58
N ARG A 12 -1.58 -6.12 -25.08
CA ARG A 12 -2.97 -5.90 -24.62
C ARG A 12 -3.11 -6.22 -23.13
N ARG A 13 -2.54 -7.34 -22.68
CA ARG A 13 -2.56 -7.74 -21.27
C ARG A 13 -1.78 -6.78 -20.38
N LEU A 14 -0.59 -6.37 -20.81
CA LEU A 14 0.22 -5.37 -20.11
C LEU A 14 -0.57 -4.08 -19.90
N ARG A 15 -1.20 -3.53 -20.95
CA ARG A 15 -2.04 -2.33 -20.84
C ARG A 15 -3.23 -2.52 -19.92
N ALA A 16 -3.87 -3.69 -19.94
CA ALA A 16 -4.99 -3.97 -19.06
C ALA A 16 -4.54 -3.99 -17.59
N ALA A 17 -3.39 -4.60 -17.29
CA ALA A 17 -2.81 -4.62 -15.96
C ALA A 17 -2.45 -3.21 -15.46
N MET A 18 -1.78 -2.39 -16.29
CA MET A 18 -1.48 -1.00 -15.97
C MET A 18 -2.74 -0.20 -15.65
N LYS A 19 -3.79 -0.33 -16.47
CA LYS A 19 -5.07 0.36 -16.25
C LYS A 19 -5.77 -0.09 -14.97
N ALA A 20 -5.71 -1.38 -14.64
CA ALA A 20 -6.35 -1.92 -13.45
C ALA A 20 -5.65 -1.45 -12.16
N ALA A 21 -4.35 -1.19 -12.23
CA ALA A 21 -3.52 -0.74 -11.13
C ALA A 21 -3.24 0.77 -11.12
N ASP A 22 -3.85 1.53 -12.04
CA ASP A 22 -3.65 2.96 -12.25
C ASP A 22 -2.16 3.37 -12.40
N ILE A 23 -1.36 2.51 -13.05
CA ILE A 23 0.08 2.74 -13.24
C ILE A 23 0.30 3.68 -14.43
N PRO A 24 0.90 4.87 -14.23
CA PRO A 24 1.26 5.76 -15.32
C PRO A 24 2.44 5.20 -16.13
N VAL A 25 2.50 5.57 -17.42
CA VAL A 25 3.56 5.10 -18.33
C VAL A 25 4.95 5.50 -17.83
N SER A 26 5.08 6.68 -17.23
CA SER A 26 6.34 7.19 -16.67
C SER A 26 6.87 6.31 -15.54
N GLU A 27 6.01 5.81 -14.65
CA GLU A 27 6.40 4.93 -13.55
C GLU A 27 6.77 3.53 -14.04
N LEU A 28 6.00 3.00 -14.99
CA LEU A 28 6.37 1.76 -15.68
C LEU A 28 7.74 1.89 -16.33
N TRP A 29 7.99 2.99 -17.06
CA TRP A 29 9.25 3.23 -17.74
C TRP A 29 10.41 3.36 -16.75
N LEU A 30 10.25 4.11 -15.65
CA LEU A 30 11.30 4.24 -14.62
C LEU A 30 11.67 2.88 -14.01
N LYS A 31 10.66 2.05 -13.70
CA LYS A 31 10.88 0.70 -13.18
C LYS A 31 11.57 -0.19 -14.21
N TYR A 32 11.08 -0.19 -15.46
CA TYR A 32 11.70 -0.90 -16.57
C TYR A 32 13.15 -0.49 -16.83
N PHE A 33 13.45 0.82 -16.77
CA PHE A 33 14.80 1.35 -16.90
C PHE A 33 15.72 0.86 -15.78
N SER A 34 15.21 0.78 -14.54
CA SER A 34 15.97 0.20 -13.41
C SER A 34 16.30 -1.29 -13.60
N LEU A 35 15.54 -2.00 -14.43
CA LEU A 35 15.77 -3.39 -14.82
C LEU A 35 16.67 -3.53 -16.06
N SER A 36 17.43 -2.49 -16.42
CA SER A 36 18.28 -2.42 -17.62
C SER A 36 17.48 -2.47 -18.94
N GLY A 37 16.30 -1.85 -18.95
CA GLY A 37 15.54 -1.62 -20.17
C GLY A 37 16.23 -0.65 -21.13
N ASP A 38 16.32 -1.02 -22.42
CA ASP A 38 17.03 -0.23 -23.44
C ASP A 38 16.16 0.80 -24.16
N ALA A 39 14.83 0.73 -24.02
CA ALA A 39 13.88 1.61 -24.69
C ALA A 39 13.62 2.91 -23.88
N GLY A 40 13.50 4.03 -24.59
CA GLY A 40 13.09 5.30 -23.99
C GLY A 40 11.60 5.33 -23.62
N GLU A 41 11.19 6.31 -22.81
CA GLU A 41 9.80 6.49 -22.37
C GLU A 41 8.83 6.58 -23.55
N TYR A 42 9.17 7.36 -24.58
CA TYR A 42 8.36 7.49 -25.80
C TYR A 42 8.29 6.20 -26.63
N GLU A 43 9.35 5.38 -26.60
CA GLU A 43 9.35 4.08 -27.30
C GLU A 43 8.47 3.07 -26.54
N VAL A 44 8.51 3.09 -25.21
CA VAL A 44 7.59 2.32 -24.36
C VAL A 44 6.15 2.75 -24.61
N GLU A 45 5.87 4.06 -24.67
CA GLU A 45 4.55 4.56 -25.01
C GLU A 45 4.12 4.12 -26.42
N ALA A 46 4.98 4.29 -27.43
CA ALA A 46 4.71 3.87 -28.80
C ALA A 46 4.46 2.35 -28.88
N TYR A 47 5.22 1.55 -28.12
CA TYR A 47 5.00 0.12 -28.00
C TYR A 47 3.62 -0.14 -27.43
N LEU A 48 3.24 0.46 -26.29
CA LEU A 48 1.92 0.30 -25.69
C LEU A 48 0.82 0.70 -26.68
N GLN A 49 0.97 1.79 -27.44
CA GLN A 49 0.01 2.21 -28.47
C GLN A 49 -0.03 1.30 -29.71
N GLY A 50 0.90 0.35 -29.82
CA GLY A 50 1.01 -0.54 -30.97
C GLY A 50 1.60 0.12 -32.22
N LEU A 51 2.26 1.25 -32.04
CA LEU A 51 2.96 2.01 -33.07
C LEU A 51 4.40 1.52 -33.28
N LEU A 52 4.95 0.81 -32.30
CA LEU A 52 6.29 0.24 -32.30
C LEU A 52 6.24 -1.23 -31.83
N SER A 53 7.14 -2.05 -32.37
CA SER A 53 7.41 -3.39 -31.87
C SER A 53 8.73 -3.43 -31.13
N LEU A 54 8.75 -4.11 -29.98
CA LEU A 54 9.95 -4.27 -29.16
C LEU A 54 10.45 -5.73 -29.21
N PRO A 55 11.76 -5.96 -29.03
CA PRO A 55 12.31 -7.30 -28.89
C PRO A 55 11.64 -8.06 -27.73
N PRO A 56 11.50 -9.41 -27.80
CA PRO A 56 10.86 -10.21 -26.75
C PRO A 56 11.38 -9.91 -25.34
N VAL A 57 12.70 -9.82 -25.18
CA VAL A 57 13.35 -9.51 -23.89
C VAL A 57 12.87 -8.18 -23.32
N GLN A 58 12.73 -7.14 -24.16
CA GLN A 58 12.26 -5.83 -23.71
C GLN A 58 10.78 -5.86 -23.33
N ARG A 59 9.96 -6.67 -24.03
CA ARG A 59 8.55 -6.87 -23.68
C ARG A 59 8.38 -7.61 -22.36
N ASP A 60 9.24 -8.60 -22.10
CA ASP A 60 9.25 -9.35 -20.84
C ASP A 60 9.71 -8.49 -19.67
N LEU A 61 10.70 -7.61 -19.87
CA LEU A 61 11.11 -6.62 -18.87
C LEU A 61 9.99 -5.62 -18.54
N LEU A 62 9.23 -5.16 -19.53
CA LEU A 62 8.05 -4.32 -19.29
C LEU A 62 6.97 -5.07 -18.48
N ALA A 63 6.76 -6.35 -18.77
CA ALA A 63 5.83 -7.18 -18.00
C ALA A 63 6.32 -7.38 -16.55
N LEU A 64 7.62 -7.63 -16.36
CA LEU A 64 8.23 -7.75 -15.04
C LEU A 64 8.09 -6.44 -14.23
N ALA A 65 8.43 -5.30 -14.84
CA ALA A 65 8.29 -3.99 -14.22
C ALA A 65 6.85 -3.71 -13.77
N ALA A 66 5.88 -3.98 -14.64
CA ALA A 66 4.46 -3.81 -14.29
C ALA A 66 4.03 -4.71 -13.14
N ASN A 67 4.44 -5.98 -13.14
CA ASN A 67 4.08 -6.91 -12.06
C ASN A 67 4.67 -6.49 -10.72
N GLU A 68 5.94 -6.04 -10.69
CA GLU A 68 6.54 -5.54 -9.44
C GLU A 68 5.81 -4.31 -8.91
N LEU A 69 5.44 -3.36 -9.77
CA LEU A 69 4.65 -2.19 -9.37
C LEU A 69 3.26 -2.59 -8.82
N ILE A 70 2.63 -3.61 -9.41
CA ILE A 70 1.34 -4.12 -8.93
C ILE A 70 1.50 -4.83 -7.57
N ASP A 71 2.57 -5.58 -7.38
CA ASP A 71 2.82 -6.30 -6.13
C ASP A 71 3.14 -5.36 -4.96
N ASP A 72 3.70 -4.19 -5.24
CA ASP A 72 3.96 -3.14 -4.26
C ASP A 72 2.67 -2.41 -3.82
N LEU A 73 1.55 -2.57 -4.53
CA LEU A 73 0.29 -1.95 -4.14
C LEU A 73 -0.33 -2.63 -2.89
N PRO A 74 -0.87 -1.83 -1.95
CA PRO A 74 -1.50 -2.38 -0.75
C PRO A 74 -2.72 -3.22 -1.14
N ARG A 75 -2.61 -4.53 -0.94
CA ARG A 75 -3.73 -5.46 -1.18
C ARG A 75 -4.75 -5.31 -0.04
N PRO A 76 -6.03 -4.97 -0.32
CA PRO A 76 -7.04 -4.94 0.72
C PRO A 76 -7.16 -6.32 1.36
N ARG A 77 -7.08 -6.37 2.69
CA ARG A 77 -7.27 -7.63 3.42
C ARG A 77 -8.76 -7.94 3.49
N ALA A 78 -9.11 -9.19 3.20
CA ALA A 78 -10.46 -9.67 3.45
C ALA A 78 -10.71 -9.65 4.97
N PRO A 79 -11.84 -9.11 5.44
CA PRO A 79 -12.20 -9.18 6.85
C PRO A 79 -12.40 -10.63 7.28
N TYR A 80 -11.93 -10.98 8.47
CA TYR A 80 -12.25 -12.24 9.11
C TYR A 80 -13.69 -12.23 9.62
N SER A 81 -14.30 -13.39 9.78
CA SER A 81 -15.66 -13.50 10.34
C SER A 81 -15.78 -12.82 11.71
N ASP A 82 -14.70 -12.81 12.51
CA ASP A 82 -14.65 -12.18 13.84
C ASP A 82 -14.60 -10.64 13.78
N ASP A 83 -14.18 -10.04 12.65
CA ASP A 83 -14.16 -8.58 12.46
C ASP A 83 -15.58 -7.99 12.38
N PHE A 84 -16.60 -8.83 12.24
CA PHE A 84 -18.01 -8.45 12.21
C PHE A 84 -18.71 -8.60 13.57
N ASP A 85 -18.10 -9.30 14.53
CA ASP A 85 -18.72 -9.63 15.83
C ASP A 85 -18.39 -8.59 16.93
N SER A 86 -17.53 -7.60 16.63
CA SER A 86 -17.39 -6.40 17.45
C SER A 86 -18.60 -5.49 17.24
N GLY A 87 -19.72 -5.84 17.88
CA GLY A 87 -20.91 -5.01 17.98
C GLY A 87 -20.58 -3.61 18.54
N PRO A 88 -21.45 -2.61 18.34
CA PRO A 88 -21.20 -1.27 18.83
C PRO A 88 -21.00 -1.35 20.35
N ALA A 89 -19.81 -1.00 20.81
CA ALA A 89 -19.62 -0.51 22.17
C ALA A 89 -20.37 0.82 22.30
N SER A 90 -21.71 0.75 22.26
CA SER A 90 -22.58 1.78 22.77
C SER A 90 -22.38 1.78 24.28
N GLY A 91 -21.91 2.91 24.80
CA GLY A 91 -21.58 3.14 26.20
C GLY A 91 -22.71 2.78 27.16
N VAL A 92 -22.41 2.75 28.45
CA VAL A 92 -22.51 3.87 29.41
C VAL A 92 -22.67 3.18 30.80
N PRO A 93 -22.50 3.76 32.01
CA PRO A 93 -21.98 5.07 32.46
C PRO A 93 -20.89 5.00 33.56
N ASP A 94 -20.21 6.14 33.74
CA ASP A 94 -20.10 6.89 35.00
C ASP A 94 -20.41 6.11 36.31
N SER A 95 -19.36 5.80 37.08
CA SER A 95 -19.48 5.52 38.52
C SER A 95 -19.22 6.81 39.30
N ALA A 96 -20.20 7.71 39.31
CA ALA A 96 -20.39 8.65 40.41
C ALA A 96 -20.75 7.86 41.67
N GLY A 97 -19.77 7.70 42.55
CA GLY A 97 -19.95 7.30 43.94
C GLY A 97 -19.56 8.45 44.86
N GLU A 98 -20.40 9.49 44.93
CA GLU A 98 -20.35 10.47 46.01
C GLU A 98 -20.84 9.82 47.32
N GLY A 99 -20.00 9.93 48.37
CA GLY A 99 -20.22 9.28 49.66
C GLY A 99 -19.42 9.88 50.82
N GLN A 100 -19.40 11.21 50.90
CA GLN A 100 -19.28 12.07 52.10
C GLN A 100 -17.99 12.17 52.96
N PRO A 101 -17.81 13.34 53.62
CA PRO A 101 -16.56 13.80 54.23
C PRO A 101 -16.48 13.46 55.72
N GLY A 102 -15.26 13.28 56.22
CA GLY A 102 -14.93 13.22 57.64
C GLY A 102 -13.80 14.18 57.97
N THR A 103 -14.15 15.35 58.52
CA THR A 103 -13.34 16.09 59.50
C THR A 103 -12.82 15.11 60.56
N GLU A 104 -11.57 15.18 61.00
CA GLU A 104 -11.21 15.89 62.24
C GLU A 104 -9.71 16.13 62.37
N ASP A 105 -9.42 17.34 62.85
CA ASP A 105 -8.18 17.90 63.36
C ASP A 105 -7.69 17.17 64.63
N SER A 106 -6.37 16.95 64.76
CA SER A 106 -5.65 16.96 66.06
C SER A 106 -4.13 16.81 65.89
N THR A 107 -3.45 17.97 65.93
CA THR A 107 -2.30 18.29 66.81
C THR A 107 -1.40 17.15 67.33
N SER A 108 -0.09 17.22 67.00
CA SER A 108 1.08 17.20 67.94
C SER A 108 2.37 16.82 67.18
N ARG A 109 3.28 17.77 66.93
CA ARG A 109 4.48 18.10 67.75
C ARG A 109 5.74 17.34 67.30
N GLN A 110 6.73 18.09 66.77
CA GLN A 110 8.11 17.65 66.53
C GLN A 110 8.79 17.15 67.83
N PRO A 111 9.91 16.41 67.76
CA PRO A 111 11.21 17.08 67.73
C PRO A 111 12.28 16.42 66.83
N ASP A 112 13.30 17.23 66.56
CA ASP A 112 14.62 16.94 66.01
C ASP A 112 15.24 15.59 66.41
N ARG A 113 16.07 15.05 65.49
CA ARG A 113 17.33 14.39 65.86
C ARG A 113 18.33 14.44 64.70
N ASP A 114 19.45 15.09 64.98
CA ASP A 114 20.70 15.12 64.23
C ASP A 114 21.25 13.72 63.89
N GLU A 115 21.88 13.58 62.72
CA GLU A 115 23.24 13.02 62.56
C GLU A 115 23.88 13.46 61.23
#